data_AF-A0A7C1CTN3-F1
#
_entry.id   AF-A0A7C1CTN3-F1
#
_cell.length_a   1.000
_cell.length_b   1.000
_cell.length_c   1.000
_cell.angle_alpha   90.00
_cell.angle_beta   90.00
_cell.angle_gamma   90.00
#
_symmetry.space_group_name_H-M   'P 1'
#
loop_
_entity.id
_entity.type
_entity.pdbx_description
1 polymer ?
#
loop_
_entity_poly.entity_id
_entity_poly.type
_entity_poly.pdbx_seq_one_letter_code
_entity_poly.pdbx_strand_id
1 'polypeptide(L)'
;MKNTEVSLEKGNSKQLSLRSLVIGALGSIIITTSSMYVALRMGALPWPTIFVAVMSLAILKALGRTNLNEINVTHTAMSSGAMVAGGLAFTVPGIWILEATSDVSFLSLLVVTLAGTILGVVFTGMIRRYFIEKEKLPFPMGLASYETVVAGDKGGKKAKYLFSTMGAAAVFVAVRDGLGWIPSAWSSVRLYSRNIFFGMWISPMAVGIGYIIGPLFTGVWFLGAVLSYFFLIPVGVAAGWFADVGSATAFKDSLGIGLMVGTGVGILLKGILPRAREIYLPVKSGGKGSRMKTLRWIPLVFAAIALFLTALTEMTLISSLLTIVGVWLTT
;
A
#
# COMPACT_ATOMS: atom_id res chain seq x y z
N MET A 1 -5.67 -9.32 40.98
CA MET A 1 -6.13 -9.39 39.59
C MET A 1 -7.22 -8.34 39.41
N LYS A 2 -6.92 -7.18 38.80
CA LYS A 2 -7.94 -6.19 38.46
C LYS A 2 -8.55 -6.60 37.12
N ASN A 3 -9.85 -6.86 37.09
CA ASN A 3 -10.63 -6.98 35.87
C ASN A 3 -10.48 -5.67 35.07
N THR A 4 -9.65 -5.69 34.03
CA THR A 4 -9.64 -4.63 33.03
C THR A 4 -10.74 -4.97 32.02
N GLU A 5 -11.98 -4.63 32.38
CA GLU A 5 -13.06 -4.58 31.41
C GLU A 5 -12.67 -3.66 30.26
N VAL A 6 -12.95 -4.09 29.04
CA VAL A 6 -12.68 -3.34 27.82
C VAL A 6 -13.59 -2.11 27.81
N SER A 7 -13.08 -0.96 28.25
CA SER A 7 -13.84 0.28 28.19
C SER A 7 -13.74 0.90 26.79
N LEU A 8 -14.80 0.74 25.99
CA LEU A 8 -15.04 1.65 24.86
C LEU A 8 -15.49 3.00 25.44
N GLU A 9 -14.54 3.90 25.74
CA GLU A 9 -14.87 5.23 26.25
C GLU A 9 -15.64 6.03 25.20
N LYS A 10 -16.93 6.30 25.48
CA LYS A 10 -17.76 7.26 24.75
C LYS A 10 -17.31 8.69 25.11
N GLY A 11 -16.23 9.16 24.49
CA GLY A 11 -15.75 10.54 24.67
C GLY A 11 -14.56 10.86 23.77
N ASN A 12 -14.59 12.04 23.13
CA ASN A 12 -13.59 12.51 22.16
C ASN A 12 -12.22 12.81 22.80
N SER A 13 -12.15 12.97 24.12
CA SER A 13 -11.01 13.57 24.83
C SER A 13 -9.81 12.64 25.10
N LYS A 14 -9.89 11.34 24.77
CA LYS A 14 -8.77 10.39 24.97
C LYS A 14 -8.38 9.56 23.74
N GLN A 15 -9.02 9.80 22.59
CA GLN A 15 -8.68 9.06 21.35
C GLN A 15 -7.44 9.65 20.68
N LEU A 16 -7.37 10.98 20.60
CA LEU A 16 -6.24 11.74 20.05
C LEU A 16 -5.37 12.24 21.20
N SER A 17 -4.37 11.45 21.58
CA SER A 17 -3.37 11.86 22.55
C SER A 17 -2.07 12.29 21.86
N LEU A 18 -1.31 13.19 22.49
CA LEU A 18 0.01 13.56 21.97
C LEU A 18 0.92 12.34 21.81
N ARG A 19 0.87 11.40 22.77
CA ARG A 19 1.61 10.13 22.68
C ARG A 19 1.21 9.30 21.46
N SER A 20 -0.08 9.22 21.13
CA SER A 20 -0.57 8.46 19.98
C SER A 20 -0.10 9.04 18.65
N LEU A 21 -0.03 10.37 18.56
CA LEU A 21 0.45 11.12 17.40
C LEU A 21 1.96 10.94 17.21
N VAL A 22 2.74 11.07 18.28
CA VAL A 22 4.20 10.92 18.22
C VAL A 22 4.59 9.48 17.85
N ILE A 23 4.00 8.48 18.51
CA ILE A 23 4.27 7.07 18.20
C ILE A 23 3.79 6.73 16.80
N GLY A 24 2.62 7.24 16.40
CA GLY A 24 2.07 7.07 15.07
C GLY A 24 2.99 7.65 14.00
N ALA A 25 3.50 8.87 14.20
CA ALA A 25 4.41 9.54 13.27
C ALA A 25 5.77 8.82 13.16
N LEU A 26 6.40 8.48 14.29
CA LEU A 26 7.67 7.74 14.29
C LEU A 26 7.52 6.36 13.64
N GLY A 27 6.44 5.66 13.98
CA GLY A 27 6.13 4.39 13.33
C GLY A 27 5.85 4.56 11.83
N SER A 28 5.15 5.62 11.43
CA SER A 28 4.87 5.92 10.02
C SER A 28 6.15 6.08 9.21
N ILE A 29 7.18 6.74 9.76
CA ILE A 29 8.50 6.83 9.11
C ILE A 29 9.07 5.42 8.83
N ILE A 30 9.12 4.57 9.86
CA ILE A 30 9.63 3.20 9.76
C ILE A 30 8.83 2.37 8.75
N ILE A 31 7.49 2.43 8.86
CA ILE A 31 6.58 1.69 7.98
C ILE A 31 6.68 2.18 6.54
N THR A 32 6.84 3.48 6.31
CA THR A 32 7.02 4.05 4.97
C THR A 32 8.30 3.52 4.34
N THR A 33 9.43 3.60 5.05
CA THR A 33 10.72 3.09 4.55
C THR A 33 10.66 1.59 4.28
N SER A 34 10.11 0.81 5.21
CA SER A 34 9.95 -0.63 5.03
C SER A 34 9.05 -0.95 3.84
N SER A 35 7.91 -0.27 3.72
CA SER A 35 6.93 -0.50 2.64
C SER A 35 7.51 -0.15 1.27
N MET A 36 8.24 0.97 1.18
CA MET A 36 8.93 1.39 -0.04
C MET A 36 9.97 0.33 -0.46
N TYR A 37 10.77 -0.15 0.49
CA TYR A 37 11.75 -1.21 0.23
C TYR A 37 11.08 -2.49 -0.28
N VAL A 38 10.03 -2.96 0.40
CA VAL A 38 9.31 -4.19 -0.02
C VAL A 38 8.71 -4.02 -1.42
N ALA A 39 8.04 -2.90 -1.67
CA ALA A 39 7.40 -2.63 -2.95
C ALA A 39 8.42 -2.58 -4.10
N LEU A 40 9.53 -1.87 -3.93
CA LEU A 40 10.59 -1.78 -4.94
C LEU A 40 11.31 -3.13 -5.13
N ARG A 41 11.53 -3.89 -4.06
CA ARG A 41 12.29 -5.15 -4.12
C ARG A 41 11.47 -6.32 -4.66
N MET A 42 10.18 -6.37 -4.36
CA MET A 42 9.31 -7.51 -4.69
C MET A 42 8.29 -7.19 -5.79
N GLY A 43 8.13 -5.93 -6.18
CA GLY A 43 7.07 -5.50 -7.11
C GLY A 43 5.66 -5.65 -6.54
N ALA A 44 5.53 -5.90 -5.24
CA ALA A 44 4.26 -6.10 -4.54
C ALA A 44 4.34 -5.48 -3.15
N LEU A 45 3.25 -4.83 -2.72
CA LEU A 45 3.14 -4.21 -1.41
C LEU A 45 2.10 -4.94 -0.55
N PRO A 46 2.51 -5.82 0.38
CA PRO A 46 1.59 -6.39 1.36
C PRO A 46 1.11 -5.28 2.32
N TRP A 47 -0.18 -5.26 2.60
CA TRP A 47 -0.78 -4.27 3.50
C TRP A 47 -0.37 -4.55 4.94
N PRO A 48 0.41 -3.67 5.61
CA PRO A 48 0.98 -3.98 6.92
C PRO A 48 0.00 -3.74 8.08
N THR A 49 -1.30 -3.54 7.82
CA THR A 49 -2.31 -3.12 8.81
C THR A 49 -2.32 -3.99 10.07
N ILE A 50 -2.33 -5.32 9.93
CA ILE A 50 -2.30 -6.24 11.08
C ILE A 50 -0.98 -6.12 11.87
N PHE A 51 0.14 -6.01 11.17
CA PHE A 51 1.46 -5.82 11.78
C PHE A 51 1.50 -4.53 12.60
N VAL A 52 1.09 -3.43 11.96
CA VAL A 52 1.03 -2.10 12.56
C VAL A 52 0.08 -2.08 13.76
N ALA A 53 -1.04 -2.82 13.71
CA ALA A 53 -1.99 -2.92 14.81
C ALA A 53 -1.35 -3.61 16.04
N VAL A 54 -0.66 -4.74 15.84
CA VAL A 54 0.07 -5.44 16.92
C VAL A 54 1.22 -4.58 17.46
N MET A 55 1.96 -3.90 16.58
CA MET A 55 3.07 -3.02 16.97
C MET A 55 2.58 -1.82 17.78
N SER A 56 1.51 -1.15 17.33
CA SER A 56 0.89 -0.02 18.04
C SER A 56 0.39 -0.44 19.42
N LEU A 57 -0.30 -1.58 19.51
CA LEU A 57 -0.73 -2.17 20.77
C LEU A 57 0.46 -2.43 21.69
N ALA A 58 1.52 -3.07 21.19
CA ALA A 58 2.67 -3.46 22.00
C ALA A 58 3.43 -2.26 22.55
N ILE A 59 3.69 -1.23 21.72
CA ILE A 59 4.38 -0.01 22.14
C ILE A 59 3.56 0.74 23.18
N LEU A 60 2.27 0.98 22.92
CA LEU A 60 1.41 1.70 23.86
C LEU A 60 1.23 0.93 25.17
N LYS A 61 1.18 -0.40 25.13
CA LYS A 61 1.07 -1.26 26.33
C LYS A 61 2.35 -1.25 27.16
N ALA A 62 3.51 -1.20 26.52
CA ALA A 62 4.80 -1.03 27.20
C ALA A 62 4.91 0.33 27.93
N LEU A 63 4.28 1.38 27.38
CA LEU A 63 4.23 2.72 28.00
C LEU A 63 3.15 2.87 29.08
N GLY A 64 2.31 1.86 29.29
CA GLY A 64 1.27 1.82 30.31
C GLY A 64 -0.01 2.61 29.97
N ARG A 65 -1.13 2.25 30.63
CA ARG A 65 -2.47 2.85 30.48
C ARG A 65 -2.93 2.93 29.01
N THR A 66 -3.37 1.81 28.43
CA THR A 66 -3.83 1.73 27.03
C THR A 66 -5.34 1.87 26.89
N ASN A 67 -5.78 2.45 25.77
CA ASN A 67 -7.18 2.48 25.34
C ASN A 67 -7.25 1.95 23.90
N LEU A 68 -8.23 1.09 23.58
CA LEU A 68 -8.44 0.57 22.23
C LEU A 68 -8.59 1.69 21.18
N ASN A 69 -9.29 2.78 21.53
CA ASN A 69 -9.48 3.90 20.61
C ASN A 69 -8.16 4.61 20.28
N GLU A 70 -7.29 4.74 21.29
CA GLU A 70 -5.98 5.35 21.11
C GLU A 70 -5.05 4.44 20.29
N ILE A 71 -5.07 3.13 20.55
CA ILE A 71 -4.34 2.16 19.73
C ILE A 71 -4.81 2.24 18.29
N ASN A 72 -6.12 2.38 18.06
CA ASN A 72 -6.67 2.54 16.72
C ASN A 72 -6.17 3.82 16.03
N VAL A 73 -6.08 4.94 16.74
CA VAL A 73 -5.52 6.20 16.22
C VAL A 73 -4.04 6.05 15.88
N THR A 74 -3.22 5.51 16.79
CA THR A 74 -1.80 5.26 16.53
C THR A 74 -1.59 4.31 15.35
N HIS A 75 -2.35 3.22 15.30
CA HIS A 75 -2.32 2.26 14.20
C HIS A 75 -2.68 2.92 12.87
N THR A 76 -3.73 3.74 12.84
CA THR A 76 -4.17 4.44 11.62
C THR A 76 -3.09 5.42 11.15
N ALA A 77 -2.53 6.22 12.06
CA ALA A 77 -1.46 7.17 11.75
C ALA A 77 -0.17 6.47 11.28
N MET A 78 0.14 5.31 11.84
CA MET A 78 1.30 4.52 11.49
C MET A 78 1.12 3.77 10.16
N SER A 79 -0.08 3.25 9.89
CA SER A 79 -0.41 2.53 8.65
C SER A 79 -0.56 3.46 7.44
N SER A 80 -0.86 4.75 7.66
CA SER A 80 -0.97 5.72 6.56
C SER A 80 0.34 5.87 5.79
N GLY A 81 1.50 5.71 6.45
CA GLY A 81 2.81 5.74 5.79
C GLY A 81 2.98 4.69 4.69
N ALA A 82 2.43 3.49 4.89
CA ALA A 82 2.44 2.43 3.87
C ALA A 82 1.64 2.82 2.61
N MET A 83 0.54 3.56 2.78
CA MET A 83 -0.28 4.05 1.65
C MET A 83 0.49 5.02 0.77
N VAL A 84 1.21 5.93 1.42
CA VAL A 84 2.05 6.93 0.76
C VAL A 84 3.21 6.24 0.04
N ALA A 85 3.88 5.31 0.73
CA ALA A 85 4.94 4.50 0.14
C ALA A 85 4.44 3.74 -1.10
N GLY A 86 3.24 3.16 -1.07
CA GLY A 86 2.66 2.47 -2.22
C GLY A 86 2.52 3.39 -3.44
N GLY A 87 1.96 4.59 -3.26
CA GLY A 87 1.84 5.56 -4.35
C GLY A 87 3.21 5.93 -4.96
N LEU A 88 4.20 6.16 -4.12
CA LEU A 88 5.55 6.54 -4.56
C LEU A 88 6.33 5.39 -5.18
N ALA A 89 6.21 4.18 -4.65
CA ALA A 89 6.93 3.00 -5.10
C ALA A 89 6.58 2.57 -6.52
N PHE A 90 5.40 2.94 -7.02
CA PHE A 90 5.01 2.68 -8.41
C PHE A 90 5.14 3.91 -9.31
N THR A 91 5.04 5.12 -8.75
CA THR A 91 5.14 6.35 -9.56
C THR A 91 6.59 6.70 -9.90
N VAL A 92 7.50 6.66 -8.93
CA VAL A 92 8.90 7.07 -9.14
C VAL A 92 9.60 6.16 -10.15
N PRO A 93 9.52 4.81 -10.05
CA PRO A 93 10.06 3.96 -11.11
C PRO A 93 9.37 4.16 -12.46
N GLY A 94 8.08 4.50 -12.47
CA GLY A 94 7.36 4.84 -13.70
C GLY A 94 7.98 6.03 -14.44
N ILE A 95 8.42 7.06 -13.71
CA ILE A 95 9.13 8.21 -14.27
C ILE A 95 10.46 7.75 -14.89
N TRP A 96 11.25 6.93 -14.20
CA TRP A 96 12.53 6.43 -14.70
C TRP A 96 12.39 5.45 -15.88
N ILE A 97 11.27 4.75 -15.99
CA ILE A 97 10.96 3.91 -17.16
C ILE A 97 10.67 4.78 -18.39
N LEU A 98 10.01 5.93 -18.20
CA LEU A 98 9.73 6.88 -19.30
C LEU A 98 10.99 7.63 -19.73
N GLU A 99 11.79 8.09 -18.76
CA GLU A 99 13.01 8.84 -19.00
C GLU A 99 14.03 8.50 -17.92
N ALA A 100 15.00 7.65 -18.26
CA ALA A 100 15.96 7.10 -17.31
C ALA A 100 16.89 8.15 -16.69
N THR A 101 17.04 9.31 -17.35
CA THR A 101 17.87 10.43 -16.87
C THR A 101 17.10 11.43 -16.00
N SER A 102 15.81 11.19 -15.75
CA SER A 102 14.98 12.09 -14.96
C SER A 102 15.40 12.13 -13.49
N ASP A 103 15.83 13.31 -13.05
CA ASP A 103 16.02 13.61 -11.62
C ASP A 103 14.69 14.03 -11.00
N VAL A 104 14.19 13.22 -10.05
CA VAL A 104 12.98 13.56 -9.30
C VAL A 104 13.35 14.50 -8.16
N SER A 105 13.10 15.79 -8.35
CA SER A 105 13.33 16.82 -7.33
C SER A 105 12.65 16.47 -6.00
N PHE A 106 13.42 16.49 -4.91
CA PHE A 106 12.90 16.20 -3.56
C PHE A 106 11.73 17.11 -3.18
N LEU A 107 11.83 18.40 -3.53
CA LEU A 107 10.79 19.37 -3.20
C LEU A 107 9.51 19.07 -4.00
N SER A 108 9.62 18.75 -5.28
CA SER A 108 8.47 18.35 -6.10
C SER A 108 7.83 17.07 -5.58
N LEU A 109 8.63 16.06 -5.25
CA LEU A 109 8.15 14.81 -4.65
C LEU A 109 7.41 15.09 -3.34
N LEU A 110 7.99 15.88 -2.44
CA LEU A 110 7.38 16.22 -1.16
C LEU A 110 6.04 16.94 -1.35
N VAL A 111 5.99 17.95 -2.22
CA VAL A 111 4.80 18.77 -2.45
C VAL A 111 3.68 17.96 -3.11
N VAL A 112 4.00 17.15 -4.12
CA VAL A 112 3.01 16.27 -4.78
C VAL A 112 2.49 15.21 -3.82
N THR A 113 3.38 14.61 -3.02
CA THR A 113 2.99 13.63 -2.00
C THR A 113 2.08 14.24 -0.95
N LEU A 114 2.41 15.44 -0.45
CA LEU A 114 1.60 16.15 0.52
C LEU A 114 0.23 16.52 -0.06
N ALA A 115 0.19 17.05 -1.29
CA ALA A 115 -1.05 17.37 -1.99
C ALA A 115 -1.94 16.13 -2.19
N GLY A 116 -1.34 15.03 -2.67
CA GLY A 116 -2.03 13.76 -2.90
C GLY A 116 -2.57 13.13 -1.62
N THR A 117 -1.80 13.16 -0.52
CA THR A 117 -2.27 12.65 0.78
C THR A 117 -3.43 13.47 1.35
N ILE A 118 -3.34 14.80 1.30
CA ILE A 118 -4.42 15.69 1.74
C ILE A 118 -5.69 15.45 0.93
N LEU A 119 -5.57 15.37 -0.41
CA LEU A 119 -6.71 15.07 -1.29
C LEU A 119 -7.32 13.70 -0.98
N GLY A 120 -6.49 12.67 -0.84
CA GLY A 120 -6.95 11.31 -0.55
C GLY A 120 -7.74 11.24 0.76
N VAL A 121 -7.30 11.93 1.81
CA VAL A 121 -8.04 12.00 3.10
C VAL A 121 -9.40 12.67 2.92
N VAL A 122 -9.46 13.78 2.17
CA VAL A 122 -10.70 14.52 1.92
C VAL A 122 -11.69 13.68 1.11
N PHE A 123 -11.23 13.03 0.03
CA PHE A 123 -12.07 12.19 -0.82
C PHE A 123 -12.56 10.94 -0.10
N THR A 124 -11.67 10.25 0.63
CA THR A 124 -12.05 9.10 1.46
C THR A 124 -13.14 9.50 2.46
N GLY A 125 -13.00 10.66 3.11
CA GLY A 125 -13.99 11.19 4.04
C GLY A 125 -15.38 11.42 3.42
N MET A 126 -15.43 11.83 2.15
CA MET A 126 -16.68 12.06 1.44
C MET A 126 -17.39 10.76 1.04
N ILE A 127 -16.66 9.87 0.36
CA ILE A 127 -17.23 8.63 -0.18
C ILE A 127 -17.54 7.62 0.93
N ARG A 128 -16.98 7.80 2.13
CA ARG A 128 -17.22 6.96 3.31
C ARG A 128 -18.70 6.70 3.54
N ARG A 129 -19.56 7.73 3.50
CA ARG A 129 -20.99 7.52 3.75
C ARG A 129 -21.63 6.60 2.70
N TYR A 130 -21.26 6.76 1.45
CA TYR A 130 -21.77 5.92 0.38
C TYR A 130 -21.32 4.47 0.56
N PHE A 131 -20.01 4.22 0.68
CA PHE A 131 -19.49 2.85 0.75
C PHE A 131 -19.74 2.13 2.08
N ILE A 132 -19.71 2.85 3.21
CA ILE A 132 -19.88 2.27 4.55
C ILE A 132 -21.36 2.22 4.95
N GLU A 133 -22.09 3.33 4.83
CA GLU A 133 -23.44 3.46 5.41
C GLU A 133 -24.53 3.01 4.44
N LYS A 134 -24.41 3.36 3.14
CA LYS A 134 -25.40 3.00 2.10
C LYS A 134 -25.16 1.60 1.53
N GLU A 135 -23.98 1.36 0.96
CA GLU A 135 -23.64 0.08 0.30
C GLU A 135 -23.29 -1.04 1.31
N LYS A 136 -22.93 -0.68 2.55
CA LYS A 136 -22.58 -1.63 3.63
C LYS A 136 -21.54 -2.66 3.19
N LEU A 137 -20.51 -2.20 2.48
CA LEU A 137 -19.45 -3.09 2.03
C LEU A 137 -18.77 -3.79 3.23
N PRO A 138 -18.34 -5.05 3.08
CA PRO A 138 -17.58 -5.72 4.13
C PRO A 138 -16.21 -5.05 4.32
N PHE A 139 -15.78 -4.89 5.57
CA PHE A 139 -14.45 -4.35 5.93
C PHE A 139 -13.57 -5.44 6.55
N PRO A 140 -13.21 -6.51 5.80
CA PRO A 140 -12.53 -7.67 6.36
C PRO A 140 -11.18 -7.31 6.99
N MET A 141 -10.41 -6.42 6.36
CA MET A 141 -9.12 -5.97 6.88
C MET A 141 -9.25 -5.12 8.15
N GLY A 142 -10.24 -4.22 8.19
CA GLY A 142 -10.54 -3.42 9.36
C GLY A 142 -10.98 -4.30 10.54
N LEU A 143 -11.85 -5.26 10.28
CA LEU A 143 -12.32 -6.23 11.27
C LEU A 143 -11.18 -7.12 11.78
N ALA A 144 -10.35 -7.66 10.89
CA ALA A 144 -9.20 -8.47 11.27
C ALA A 144 -8.19 -7.70 12.14
N SER A 145 -7.99 -6.42 11.84
CA SER A 145 -7.11 -5.53 12.62
C SER A 145 -7.72 -5.24 13.99
N TYR A 146 -9.02 -4.93 14.05
CA TYR A 146 -9.76 -4.76 15.30
C TYR A 146 -9.69 -6.00 16.20
N GLU A 147 -10.04 -7.17 15.67
CA GLU A 147 -9.97 -8.45 16.37
C GLU A 147 -8.54 -8.77 16.83
N THR A 148 -7.53 -8.38 16.05
CA THR A 148 -6.13 -8.54 16.43
C THR A 148 -5.76 -7.67 17.63
N VAL A 149 -6.19 -6.41 17.66
CA VAL A 149 -5.97 -5.52 18.82
C VAL A 149 -6.71 -6.05 20.05
N VAL A 150 -7.98 -6.43 19.92
CA VAL A 150 -8.80 -6.96 21.02
C VAL A 150 -8.20 -8.25 21.59
N ALA A 151 -7.84 -9.21 20.73
CA ALA A 151 -7.20 -10.46 21.16
C ALA A 151 -5.82 -10.22 21.78
N GLY A 152 -5.06 -9.25 21.27
CA GLY A 152 -3.77 -8.87 21.83
C GLY A 152 -3.91 -8.23 23.22
N ASP A 153 -4.94 -7.40 23.41
CA ASP A 153 -5.12 -6.66 24.66
C ASP A 153 -5.54 -7.58 25.83
N LYS A 154 -6.35 -8.61 25.57
CA LYS A 154 -6.80 -9.60 26.58
C LYS A 154 -5.70 -10.55 27.10
N GLY A 155 -4.45 -10.42 26.66
CA GLY A 155 -3.31 -11.23 27.14
C GLY A 155 -2.56 -12.00 26.05
N GLY A 156 -2.36 -11.40 24.88
CA GLY A 156 -1.82 -12.10 23.72
C GLY A 156 -0.29 -12.28 23.72
N LYS A 157 0.17 -13.52 23.49
CA LYS A 157 1.56 -13.84 23.08
C LYS A 157 1.92 -13.30 21.68
N LYS A 158 0.96 -12.70 20.95
CA LYS A 158 1.11 -12.21 19.57
C LYS A 158 2.28 -11.22 19.42
N ALA A 159 2.44 -10.28 20.36
CA ALA A 159 3.56 -9.34 20.33
C ALA A 159 4.91 -10.07 20.46
N LYS A 160 5.00 -11.04 21.39
CA LYS A 160 6.21 -11.85 21.58
C LYS A 160 6.57 -12.60 20.29
N TYR A 161 5.59 -13.27 19.67
CA TYR A 161 5.82 -13.95 18.40
C TYR A 161 6.30 -12.97 17.34
N LEU A 162 5.60 -11.85 17.15
CA LEU A 162 5.94 -10.85 16.15
C LEU A 162 7.39 -10.35 16.28
N PHE A 163 7.77 -9.86 17.47
CA PHE A 163 9.12 -9.34 17.69
C PHE A 163 10.19 -10.44 17.65
N SER A 164 9.87 -11.66 18.10
CA SER A 164 10.81 -12.79 18.02
C SER A 164 11.07 -13.22 16.56
N THR A 165 10.03 -13.32 15.73
CA THR A 165 10.18 -13.67 14.31
C THR A 165 10.84 -12.55 13.52
N MET A 166 10.55 -11.29 13.88
CA MET A 166 11.21 -10.14 13.27
C MET A 166 12.71 -10.10 13.60
N GLY A 167 13.08 -10.38 14.86
CA GLY A 167 14.48 -10.52 15.26
C GLY A 167 15.18 -11.68 14.56
N ALA A 168 14.55 -12.85 14.48
CA ALA A 168 15.09 -14.00 13.76
C ALA A 168 15.31 -13.71 12.26
N ALA A 169 14.35 -13.03 11.61
CA ALA A 169 14.49 -12.61 10.22
C ALA A 169 15.61 -11.56 10.04
N ALA A 170 15.76 -10.61 10.98
CA ALA A 170 16.82 -9.62 10.96
C ALA A 170 18.21 -10.28 11.08
N VAL A 171 18.38 -11.25 11.99
CA VAL A 171 19.62 -12.01 12.13
C VAL A 171 19.91 -12.80 10.85
N PHE A 172 18.91 -13.50 10.30
CA PHE A 172 19.07 -14.24 9.05
C PHE A 172 19.53 -13.34 7.90
N VAL A 173 18.90 -12.18 7.72
CA VAL A 173 19.25 -11.22 6.67
C VAL A 173 20.63 -10.60 6.93
N ALA A 174 21.00 -10.32 8.19
CA ALA A 174 22.34 -9.83 8.53
C ALA A 174 23.44 -10.85 8.19
N VAL A 175 23.20 -12.14 8.42
CA VAL A 175 24.13 -13.21 8.02
C VAL A 175 24.19 -13.36 6.50
N ARG A 176 23.03 -13.31 5.82
CA ARG A 176 22.93 -13.44 4.35
C ARG A 176 23.60 -12.29 3.62
N ASP A 177 23.21 -11.05 3.91
CA ASP A 177 23.62 -9.86 3.17
C ASP A 177 24.88 -9.21 3.76
N GLY A 178 25.06 -9.27 5.08
CA GLY A 178 26.18 -8.64 5.77
C GLY A 178 27.45 -9.51 5.78
N LEU A 179 27.34 -10.79 6.14
CA LEU A 179 28.46 -11.72 6.14
C LEU A 179 28.67 -12.43 4.79
N GLY A 180 27.67 -12.39 3.91
CA GLY A 180 27.73 -13.02 2.57
C GLY A 180 27.75 -14.56 2.61
N TRP A 181 27.48 -15.18 3.76
CA TRP A 181 27.56 -16.63 3.93
C TRP A 181 26.43 -17.39 3.24
N ILE A 182 25.32 -16.70 2.98
CA ILE A 182 24.14 -17.27 2.31
C ILE A 182 23.90 -16.43 1.05
N PRO A 183 23.79 -17.03 -0.14
CA PRO A 183 23.49 -16.28 -1.34
C PRO A 183 22.09 -15.64 -1.25
N SER A 184 21.95 -14.42 -1.75
CA SER A 184 20.68 -13.67 -1.73
C SER A 184 19.62 -14.25 -2.66
N ALA A 185 20.06 -14.92 -3.73
CA ALA A 185 19.24 -15.67 -4.65
C ALA A 185 19.99 -16.92 -5.12
N TRP A 186 19.22 -17.95 -5.44
CA TRP A 186 19.72 -19.15 -6.10
C TRP A 186 19.12 -19.21 -7.51
N SER A 187 19.95 -19.52 -8.50
CA SER A 187 19.51 -19.76 -9.88
C SER A 187 20.20 -21.00 -10.43
N SER A 188 19.53 -21.70 -11.36
CA SER A 188 20.10 -22.90 -11.97
C SER A 188 20.96 -22.53 -13.18
N VAL A 189 22.28 -22.71 -13.06
CA VAL A 189 23.24 -22.43 -14.13
C VAL A 189 22.92 -23.18 -15.42
N ARG A 190 22.50 -24.45 -15.32
CA ARG A 190 22.15 -25.29 -16.47
C ARG A 190 20.89 -24.81 -17.21
N LEU A 191 19.90 -24.31 -16.48
CA LEU A 191 18.69 -23.77 -17.09
C LEU A 191 18.97 -22.40 -17.70
N TYR A 192 19.78 -21.58 -17.02
CA TYR A 192 20.18 -20.27 -17.50
C TYR A 192 20.91 -20.36 -18.85
N SER A 193 21.80 -21.34 -19.03
CA SER A 193 22.49 -21.56 -20.31
C SER A 193 21.58 -21.99 -21.46
N ARG A 194 20.32 -22.35 -21.18
CA ARG A 194 19.31 -22.73 -22.18
C ARG A 194 18.20 -21.67 -22.32
N ASN A 195 18.47 -20.43 -21.92
CA ASN A 195 17.51 -19.32 -21.90
C ASN A 195 16.29 -19.57 -20.99
N ILE A 196 16.42 -20.44 -19.99
CA ILE A 196 15.38 -20.69 -18.98
C ILE A 196 15.81 -20.00 -17.68
N PHE A 197 15.24 -18.83 -17.41
CA PHE A 197 15.56 -18.02 -16.24
C PHE A 197 14.78 -18.48 -15.01
N PHE A 198 15.25 -19.55 -14.38
CA PHE A 198 14.66 -20.09 -13.16
C PHE A 198 15.56 -19.88 -11.94
N GLY A 199 14.97 -19.36 -10.87
CA GLY A 199 15.64 -19.14 -9.60
C GLY A 199 14.66 -18.82 -8.48
N MET A 200 15.20 -18.76 -7.26
CA MET A 200 14.46 -18.39 -6.06
C MET A 200 15.24 -17.35 -5.26
N TRP A 201 14.52 -16.36 -4.74
CA TRP A 201 15.06 -15.43 -3.76
C TRP A 201 15.11 -16.11 -2.40
N ILE A 202 16.29 -16.16 -1.77
CA ILE A 202 16.44 -16.75 -0.44
C ILE A 202 16.13 -15.65 0.57
N SER A 203 14.84 -15.40 0.80
CA SER A 203 14.36 -14.26 1.59
C SER A 203 13.19 -14.63 2.51
N PRO A 204 13.33 -14.46 3.83
CA PRO A 204 12.21 -14.62 4.77
C PRO A 204 11.02 -13.73 4.43
N MET A 205 11.30 -12.54 3.86
CA MET A 205 10.29 -11.60 3.38
C MET A 205 9.44 -12.21 2.26
N ALA A 206 10.04 -12.88 1.28
CA ALA A 206 9.31 -13.49 0.17
C ALA A 206 8.36 -14.58 0.65
N VAL A 207 8.80 -15.39 1.62
CA VAL A 207 7.96 -16.42 2.28
C VAL A 207 6.80 -15.78 3.03
N GLY A 208 7.07 -14.72 3.81
CA GLY A 208 6.04 -14.00 4.56
C GLY A 208 4.99 -13.36 3.65
N ILE A 209 5.41 -12.74 2.54
CA ILE A 209 4.50 -12.14 1.55
C ILE A 209 3.63 -13.21 0.88
N GLY A 210 4.23 -14.32 0.44
CA GLY A 210 3.48 -15.43 -0.16
C GLY A 210 2.44 -16.00 0.80
N TYR A 211 2.76 -16.10 2.10
CA TYR A 211 1.81 -16.53 3.12
C TYR A 211 0.63 -15.55 3.29
N ILE A 212 0.88 -14.24 3.26
CA ILE A 212 -0.17 -13.22 3.36
C ILE A 212 -1.07 -13.22 2.12
N ILE A 213 -0.48 -13.33 0.93
CA ILE A 213 -1.21 -13.37 -0.35
C ILE A 213 -2.05 -14.65 -0.46
N GLY A 214 -1.53 -15.77 0.06
CA GLY A 214 -2.20 -17.06 0.08
C GLY A 214 -1.87 -17.93 -1.14
N PRO A 215 -2.04 -19.26 -1.00
CA PRO A 215 -1.52 -20.23 -1.95
C PRO A 215 -2.17 -20.14 -3.33
N LEU A 216 -3.44 -19.72 -3.42
CA LEU A 216 -4.14 -19.62 -4.69
C LEU A 216 -3.53 -18.51 -5.58
N PHE A 217 -3.45 -17.28 -5.08
CA PHE A 217 -2.92 -16.16 -5.86
C PHE A 217 -1.40 -16.31 -6.11
N THR A 218 -0.65 -16.77 -5.11
CA THR A 218 0.78 -17.10 -5.29
C THR A 218 0.96 -18.23 -6.31
N GLY A 219 0.07 -19.23 -6.33
CA GLY A 219 0.07 -20.31 -7.31
C GLY A 219 -0.23 -19.84 -8.74
N VAL A 220 -1.18 -18.90 -8.90
CA VAL A 220 -1.46 -18.28 -10.21
C VAL A 220 -0.26 -17.48 -10.71
N TRP A 221 0.41 -16.71 -9.83
CA TRP A 221 1.64 -16.00 -10.19
C TRP A 221 2.77 -16.95 -10.57
N PHE A 222 2.94 -18.04 -9.81
CA PHE A 222 3.93 -19.06 -10.10
C PHE A 222 3.65 -19.75 -11.43
N LEU A 223 2.39 -20.10 -11.73
CA LEU A 223 1.99 -20.68 -13.01
C LEU A 223 2.29 -19.73 -14.17
N GLY A 224 1.98 -18.44 -14.01
CA GLY A 224 2.33 -17.41 -14.99
C GLY A 224 3.84 -17.35 -15.23
N ALA A 225 4.64 -17.38 -14.17
CA ALA A 225 6.10 -17.42 -14.28
C ALA A 225 6.60 -18.69 -14.98
N VAL A 226 6.05 -19.87 -14.67
CA VAL A 226 6.40 -21.12 -15.35
C VAL A 226 6.07 -21.04 -16.84
N LEU A 227 4.85 -20.63 -17.20
CA LEU A 227 4.43 -20.49 -18.60
C LEU A 227 5.30 -19.47 -19.36
N SER A 228 5.66 -18.36 -18.73
CA SER A 228 6.52 -17.35 -19.34
C SER A 228 7.97 -17.84 -19.54
N TYR A 229 8.61 -18.31 -18.46
CA TYR A 229 10.05 -18.57 -18.45
C TYR A 229 10.44 -19.97 -18.95
N PHE A 230 9.54 -20.97 -18.88
CA PHE A 230 9.80 -22.32 -19.40
C PHE A 230 9.18 -22.57 -20.78
N PHE A 231 8.19 -21.78 -21.20
CA PHE A 231 7.52 -21.99 -22.48
C PHE A 231 7.62 -20.77 -23.40
N LEU A 232 6.99 -19.65 -23.07
CA LEU A 232 6.87 -18.50 -23.98
C LEU A 232 8.23 -17.98 -24.49
N ILE A 233 9.19 -17.77 -23.59
CA ILE A 233 10.52 -17.26 -23.95
C ILE A 233 11.33 -18.30 -24.75
N PRO A 234 11.64 -19.50 -24.22
CA PRO A 234 12.50 -20.44 -24.93
C PRO A 234 11.87 -20.97 -26.22
N VAL A 235 10.57 -21.28 -26.22
CA VAL A 235 9.85 -21.76 -27.42
C VAL A 235 9.66 -20.63 -28.41
N GLY A 236 9.29 -19.42 -27.96
CA GLY A 236 9.09 -18.28 -28.86
C GLY A 236 10.36 -17.88 -29.59
N VAL A 237 11.52 -17.94 -28.93
CA VAL A 237 12.82 -17.70 -29.59
C VAL A 237 13.18 -18.86 -30.53
N ALA A 238 13.01 -20.12 -30.09
CA ALA A 238 13.34 -21.29 -30.91
C ALA A 238 12.44 -21.44 -32.15
N ALA A 239 11.17 -21.08 -32.05
CA ALA A 239 10.19 -21.12 -33.14
C ALA A 239 10.22 -19.87 -34.04
N GLY A 240 11.04 -18.87 -33.72
CA GLY A 240 11.16 -17.62 -34.47
C GLY A 240 9.98 -16.64 -34.30
N TRP A 241 9.19 -16.77 -33.24
CA TRP A 241 8.15 -15.78 -32.88
C TRP A 241 8.74 -14.46 -32.37
N PHE A 242 9.93 -14.54 -31.77
CA PHE A 242 10.69 -13.38 -31.29
C PHE A 242 12.10 -13.41 -31.90
N ALA A 243 12.65 -12.22 -32.18
CA ALA A 243 13.97 -12.09 -32.77
C ALA A 243 15.09 -12.54 -31.81
N ASP A 244 14.87 -12.36 -30.52
CA ASP A 244 15.84 -12.61 -29.46
C ASP A 244 15.15 -12.76 -28.09
N VAL A 245 15.94 -13.12 -27.08
CA VAL A 245 15.44 -13.28 -25.70
C VAL A 245 14.95 -11.96 -25.10
N GLY A 246 15.57 -10.84 -25.46
CA GLY A 246 15.18 -9.50 -25.03
C GLY A 246 13.80 -9.11 -25.56
N SER A 247 13.51 -9.31 -26.85
CA SER A 247 12.18 -9.08 -27.41
C SER A 247 11.10 -9.97 -26.80
N ALA A 248 11.40 -11.26 -26.55
CA ALA A 248 10.48 -12.16 -25.85
C ALA A 248 10.19 -11.71 -24.40
N THR A 249 11.21 -11.21 -23.69
CA THR A 249 11.08 -10.69 -22.33
C THR A 249 10.25 -9.41 -22.30
N ALA A 250 10.53 -8.47 -23.21
CA ALA A 250 9.77 -7.23 -23.34
C ALA A 250 8.29 -7.49 -23.67
N PHE A 251 8.00 -8.46 -24.53
CA PHE A 251 6.63 -8.88 -24.81
C PHE A 251 5.93 -9.43 -23.57
N LYS A 252 6.59 -10.32 -22.82
CA LYS A 252 6.06 -10.88 -21.57
C LYS A 252 5.79 -9.80 -20.52
N ASP A 253 6.69 -8.84 -20.35
CA ASP A 253 6.49 -7.73 -19.41
C ASP A 253 5.35 -6.81 -19.87
N SER A 254 5.20 -6.59 -21.19
CA SER A 254 4.10 -5.82 -21.79
C SER A 254 2.73 -6.47 -21.56
N LEU A 255 2.64 -7.81 -21.58
CA LEU A 255 1.40 -8.52 -21.24
C LEU A 255 0.95 -8.23 -19.80
N GLY A 256 1.90 -8.18 -18.86
CA GLY A 256 1.63 -7.83 -17.46
C GLY A 256 1.11 -6.39 -17.33
N ILE A 257 1.76 -5.45 -17.99
CA ILE A 257 1.34 -4.04 -18.02
C ILE A 257 -0.05 -3.91 -18.65
N GLY A 258 -0.31 -4.58 -19.76
CA GLY A 258 -1.59 -4.59 -20.44
C GLY A 258 -2.74 -5.11 -19.56
N LEU A 259 -2.49 -6.16 -18.77
CA LEU A 259 -3.47 -6.66 -17.81
C LEU A 259 -3.73 -5.64 -16.69
N MET A 260 -2.69 -5.01 -16.13
CA MET A 260 -2.86 -4.00 -15.07
C MET A 260 -3.60 -2.75 -15.57
N VAL A 261 -3.18 -2.19 -16.70
CA VAL A 261 -3.81 -1.00 -17.28
C VAL A 261 -5.22 -1.32 -17.74
N GLY A 262 -5.42 -2.45 -18.42
CA GLY A 262 -6.72 -2.89 -18.91
C GLY A 262 -7.73 -3.15 -17.80
N THR A 263 -7.32 -3.78 -16.70
CA THR A 263 -8.18 -3.95 -15.52
C THR A 263 -8.52 -2.62 -14.87
N GLY A 264 -7.55 -1.70 -14.74
CA GLY A 264 -7.80 -0.33 -14.24
C GLY A 264 -8.83 0.43 -15.09
N VAL A 265 -8.65 0.44 -16.41
CA VAL A 265 -9.61 1.04 -17.35
C VAL A 265 -10.97 0.35 -17.28
N GLY A 266 -11.00 -0.98 -17.19
CA GLY A 266 -12.23 -1.75 -17.04
C GLY A 266 -13.01 -1.40 -15.77
N ILE A 267 -12.33 -1.27 -14.64
CA ILE A 267 -12.91 -0.84 -13.36
C ILE A 267 -13.47 0.59 -13.47
N LEU A 268 -12.73 1.50 -14.11
CA LEU A 268 -13.20 2.87 -14.33
C LEU A 268 -14.48 2.89 -15.18
N LEU A 269 -14.49 2.20 -16.32
CA LEU A 269 -15.60 2.24 -17.28
C LEU A 269 -16.85 1.48 -16.81
N LYS A 270 -16.69 0.33 -16.15
CA LYS A 270 -17.83 -0.50 -15.72
C LYS A 270 -18.21 -0.30 -14.25
N GLY A 271 -17.24 -0.01 -13.38
CA GLY A 271 -17.47 0.12 -11.95
C GLY A 271 -17.81 1.55 -11.54
N ILE A 272 -16.96 2.50 -11.92
CA ILE A 272 -17.01 3.87 -11.40
C ILE A 272 -17.89 4.77 -12.27
N LEU A 273 -17.68 4.81 -13.58
CA LEU A 273 -18.37 5.74 -14.47
C LEU A 273 -19.91 5.61 -14.46
N PRO A 274 -20.52 4.41 -14.47
CA PRO A 274 -21.98 4.27 -14.44
C PRO A 274 -22.59 4.71 -13.10
N ARG A 275 -21.84 4.58 -12.00
CA ARG A 275 -22.27 4.91 -10.64
C ARG A 275 -21.73 6.26 -10.16
N ALA A 276 -20.97 6.98 -10.98
CA ALA A 276 -20.35 8.26 -10.61
C ALA A 276 -21.40 9.26 -10.12
N ARG A 277 -22.57 9.27 -10.75
CA ARG A 277 -23.69 10.08 -10.27
C ARG A 277 -24.10 9.70 -8.86
N GLU A 278 -24.23 8.44 -8.49
CA GLU A 278 -24.63 8.05 -7.14
C GLU A 278 -23.53 8.19 -6.09
N ILE A 279 -22.26 8.02 -6.48
CA ILE A 279 -21.10 8.17 -5.61
C ILE A 279 -20.91 9.65 -5.26
N TYR A 280 -21.06 10.54 -6.25
CA TYR A 280 -20.77 11.97 -6.10
C TYR A 280 -22.02 12.87 -5.95
N LEU A 281 -23.25 12.46 -6.31
CA LEU A 281 -24.48 13.26 -6.07
C LEU A 281 -24.89 13.42 -4.60
N PRO A 282 -24.57 12.54 -3.63
CA PRO A 282 -24.82 12.82 -2.22
C PRO A 282 -24.11 14.11 -1.75
N VAL A 283 -23.07 14.56 -2.48
CA VAL A 283 -22.46 15.88 -2.28
C VAL A 283 -23.42 17.02 -2.69
N LYS A 284 -24.30 16.79 -3.69
CA LYS A 284 -25.25 17.77 -4.25
C LYS A 284 -26.66 17.77 -3.61
N SER A 285 -27.10 16.72 -2.92
CA SER A 285 -28.46 16.68 -2.35
C SER A 285 -28.52 16.19 -0.89
N GLY A 286 -29.06 17.02 0.01
CA GLY A 286 -29.71 16.58 1.26
C GLY A 286 -29.09 17.01 2.60
N GLY A 287 -29.54 18.15 3.14
CA GLY A 287 -29.45 18.46 4.58
C GLY A 287 -29.43 19.95 4.92
N LYS A 288 -30.58 20.51 5.37
CA LYS A 288 -30.74 21.88 5.88
C LYS A 288 -30.00 22.09 7.22
N GLY A 289 -28.67 22.09 7.21
CA GLY A 289 -27.83 22.40 8.36
C GLY A 289 -26.55 23.11 7.95
N SER A 290 -26.24 24.25 8.60
CA SER A 290 -25.08 25.13 8.32
C SER A 290 -23.74 24.36 8.18
N ARG A 291 -23.55 23.30 8.98
CA ARG A 291 -22.34 22.44 8.99
C ARG A 291 -22.15 21.62 7.71
N MET A 292 -23.23 21.32 6.97
CA MET A 292 -23.18 20.52 5.74
C MET A 292 -22.82 21.37 4.51
N LYS A 293 -23.05 22.69 4.55
CA LYS A 293 -22.61 23.62 3.47
C LYS A 293 -21.09 23.76 3.44
N THR A 294 -20.43 23.82 4.61
CA THR A 294 -18.96 23.88 4.70
C THR A 294 -18.29 22.63 4.14
N LEU A 295 -18.88 21.45 4.36
CA LEU A 295 -18.38 20.17 3.83
C LEU A 295 -18.37 20.08 2.31
N ARG A 296 -19.18 20.88 1.61
CA ARG A 296 -19.25 20.90 0.14
C ARG A 296 -18.09 21.64 -0.52
N TRP A 297 -17.57 22.65 0.14
CA TRP A 297 -16.46 23.47 -0.40
C TRP A 297 -15.10 22.89 -0.06
N ILE A 298 -15.00 22.11 1.02
CA ILE A 298 -13.77 21.45 1.47
C ILE A 298 -13.03 20.74 0.31
N PRO A 299 -13.64 19.86 -0.49
CA PRO A 299 -12.95 19.19 -1.60
C PRO A 299 -12.44 20.14 -2.68
N LEU A 300 -13.22 21.17 -3.01
CA LEU A 300 -12.83 22.18 -4.00
C LEU A 300 -11.68 23.06 -3.48
N VAL A 301 -11.72 23.41 -2.20
CA VAL A 301 -10.65 24.17 -1.54
C VAL A 301 -9.38 23.34 -1.46
N PHE A 302 -9.47 22.06 -1.08
CA PHE A 302 -8.30 21.18 -1.04
C PHE A 302 -7.79 20.79 -2.43
N ALA A 303 -8.67 20.70 -3.45
CA ALA A 303 -8.25 20.60 -4.86
C ALA A 303 -7.56 21.87 -5.34
N ALA A 304 -8.04 23.06 -4.94
CA ALA A 304 -7.37 24.32 -5.25
C ALA A 304 -6.02 24.44 -4.54
N ILE A 305 -5.92 24.02 -3.28
CA ILE A 305 -4.66 23.95 -2.54
C ILE A 305 -3.72 22.94 -3.19
N ALA A 306 -4.20 21.76 -3.57
CA ALA A 306 -3.39 20.76 -4.27
C ALA A 306 -2.92 21.27 -5.64
N LEU A 307 -3.77 21.98 -6.39
CA LEU A 307 -3.43 22.62 -7.66
C LEU A 307 -2.39 23.72 -7.48
N PHE A 308 -2.52 24.53 -6.42
CA PHE A 308 -1.53 25.53 -6.07
C PHE A 308 -0.20 24.89 -5.68
N LEU A 309 -0.24 23.84 -4.87
CA LEU A 309 0.94 23.09 -4.46
C LEU A 309 1.64 22.46 -5.68
N THR A 310 0.92 21.84 -6.59
CA THR A 310 1.52 21.30 -7.83
C THR A 310 2.01 22.39 -8.77
N ALA A 311 1.44 23.61 -8.75
CA ALA A 311 1.97 24.75 -9.51
C ALA A 311 3.32 25.26 -8.97
N LEU A 312 3.71 24.91 -7.73
CA LEU A 312 5.06 25.15 -7.19
C LEU A 312 6.08 24.10 -7.63
N THR A 313 5.68 23.17 -8.51
CA THR A 313 6.54 22.12 -9.07
C THR A 313 6.75 22.34 -10.56
N GLU A 314 7.66 21.58 -11.17
CA GLU A 314 7.90 21.61 -12.62
C GLU A 314 6.75 21.00 -13.45
N MET A 315 5.64 20.61 -12.81
CA MET A 315 4.49 20.04 -13.49
C MET A 315 3.75 21.10 -14.34
N THR A 316 3.44 20.74 -15.58
CA THR A 316 2.55 21.55 -16.42
C THR A 316 1.14 21.60 -15.83
N LEU A 317 0.37 22.64 -16.16
CA LEU A 317 -1.03 22.80 -15.73
C LEU A 317 -1.88 21.58 -16.11
N ILE A 318 -1.63 20.99 -17.28
CA ILE A 318 -2.35 19.80 -17.77
C ILE A 318 -2.04 18.60 -16.86
N SER A 319 -0.76 18.34 -16.55
CA SER A 319 -0.36 17.25 -15.66
C SER A 319 -0.95 17.42 -14.25
N SER A 320 -1.02 18.65 -13.75
CA SER A 320 -1.64 18.97 -12.46
C SER A 320 -3.15 18.65 -12.46
N LEU A 321 -3.88 19.11 -13.48
CA LEU A 321 -5.32 18.81 -13.62
C LEU A 321 -5.57 17.31 -13.75
N LEU A 322 -4.79 16.61 -14.57
CA LEU A 322 -4.88 15.16 -14.73
C LEU A 322 -4.61 14.43 -13.41
N THR A 323 -3.67 14.90 -12.60
CA THR A 323 -3.38 14.32 -11.28
C THR A 323 -4.58 14.48 -10.36
N ILE A 324 -5.18 15.67 -10.30
CA ILE A 324 -6.35 15.93 -9.46
C ILE A 324 -7.56 15.09 -9.90
N VAL A 325 -7.81 15.00 -11.20
CA VAL A 325 -8.88 14.15 -11.77
C VAL A 325 -8.59 12.67 -11.53
N GLY A 326 -7.34 12.25 -11.71
CA GLY A 326 -6.89 10.88 -11.47
C GLY A 326 -7.10 10.47 -10.02
N VAL A 327 -6.70 11.31 -9.06
CA VAL A 327 -6.99 11.10 -7.64
C VAL A 327 -8.50 11.02 -7.43
N TRP A 328 -9.27 11.96 -7.97
CA TRP A 328 -10.74 11.97 -7.83
C TRP A 328 -11.40 10.67 -8.31
N LEU A 329 -10.92 10.10 -9.41
CA LEU A 329 -11.46 8.88 -10.00
C LEU A 329 -10.99 7.61 -9.29
N THR A 330 -9.84 7.64 -8.61
CA THR A 330 -9.20 6.45 -8.03
C THR A 330 -9.33 6.33 -6.52
N THR A 331 -9.67 7.42 -5.81
CA THR A 331 -10.07 7.42 -4.41
C THR A 331 -11.58 7.41 -4.27
#